data_AF-A0A960NJZ1-F1
#
_entry.id   AF-A0A960NJZ1-F1
#
_cell.length_a   1.000
_cell.length_b   1.000
_cell.length_c   1.000
_cell.angle_alpha   90.00
_cell.angle_beta   90.00
_cell.angle_gamma   90.00
#
_symmetry.space_group_name_H-M   'P 1'
#
loop_
_entity.id
_entity.type
_entity.pdbx_description
1 polymer ?
#
loop_
_entity_poly.entity_id
_entity_poly.type
_entity_poly.pdbx_seq_one_letter_code
_entity_poly.pdbx_strand_id
1 'polypeptide(L)'
;GLLLELVESLQRGFLSFDTLPRNGHYRVARDQGRVYGGQSKVLFTVGDVLDVAIAKVDEGKRQVEFVPWKREGTRSAEGREKGKRQDRGKSRGQGAGRSAARGKRSRRSR
;
A
#
# COMPACT_ATOMS: atom_id res chain seq x y z
N GLY A 1 4.76 -2.49 -18.01
CA GLY A 1 5.53 -3.51 -17.29
C GLY A 1 6.62 -2.86 -16.46
N LEU A 2 7.45 -3.69 -15.84
CA LEU A 2 8.61 -3.29 -15.05
C LEU A 2 9.88 -3.68 -15.81
N LEU A 3 10.89 -2.82 -15.77
CA LEU A 3 12.25 -3.19 -16.13
C LEU A 3 12.93 -3.70 -14.86
N LEU A 4 13.48 -4.91 -14.91
CA LEU A 4 14.14 -5.55 -13.77
C LEU A 4 15.60 -5.79 -14.12
N GLU A 5 16.44 -5.78 -13.09
CA GLU A 5 17.84 -6.16 -13.16
C GLU A 5 18.06 -7.32 -12.20
N LEU A 6 18.64 -8.42 -12.70
CA LEU A 6 18.99 -9.56 -11.86
C LEU A 6 20.18 -9.20 -10.99
N VAL A 7 20.02 -9.33 -9.67
CA VAL A 7 21.04 -8.94 -8.68
C VAL A 7 22.36 -9.68 -8.90
N GLU A 8 22.30 -10.94 -9.31
CA GLU A 8 23.49 -11.81 -9.45
C GLU A 8 24.27 -11.57 -10.73
N SER A 9 23.58 -11.25 -11.83
CA SER A 9 24.19 -11.22 -13.18
C SER A 9 24.18 -9.85 -13.84
N LEU A 10 23.53 -8.85 -13.22
CA LEU A 10 23.26 -7.52 -13.79
C LEU A 10 22.52 -7.56 -15.13
N GLN A 11 21.95 -8.72 -15.50
CA GLN A 11 21.16 -8.83 -16.71
C GLN A 11 19.83 -8.12 -16.53
N ARG A 12 19.41 -7.42 -17.58
CA ARG A 12 18.14 -6.70 -17.60
C ARG A 12 17.11 -7.46 -18.38
N GLY A 13 15.87 -7.34 -17.96
CA GLY A 13 14.72 -7.91 -18.66
C GLY A 13 13.43 -7.24 -18.24
N PHE A 14 12.33 -7.73 -18.81
CA PHE A 14 11.04 -7.08 -18.72
C PHE A 14 10.00 -8.00 -18.08
N LEU A 15 9.26 -7.46 -17.11
CA LEU A 15 8.08 -8.11 -16.55
C LEU A 15 6.83 -7.40 -17.06
N SER A 16 6.00 -8.09 -17.85
CA SER A 16 4.73 -7.52 -18.29
C SER A 16 3.73 -7.41 -17.14
N PHE A 17 2.92 -6.36 -17.11
CA PHE A 17 1.85 -6.27 -16.12
C PHE A 17 0.75 -7.32 -16.32
N ASP A 18 0.67 -7.92 -17.51
CA ASP A 18 -0.30 -8.97 -17.82
C ASP A 18 -0.01 -10.28 -17.07
N THR A 19 1.24 -10.47 -16.64
CA THR A 19 1.67 -11.65 -15.87
C THR A 19 1.45 -11.48 -14.37
N LEU A 20 1.12 -10.26 -13.92
CA LEU A 20 0.78 -9.99 -12.53
C LEU A 20 -0.65 -10.48 -12.22
N PRO A 21 -0.92 -10.91 -10.96
CA PRO A 21 -2.27 -11.24 -10.53
C PRO A 21 -3.23 -10.09 -10.86
N ARG A 22 -4.38 -10.40 -11.47
CA ARG A 22 -5.34 -9.40 -11.94
C ARG A 22 -5.92 -8.59 -10.77
N ASN A 23 -5.28 -7.46 -10.48
CA ASN A 23 -5.73 -6.46 -9.50
C ASN A 23 -6.45 -5.28 -10.18
N GLY A 24 -6.97 -5.48 -11.40
CA GLY A 24 -7.60 -4.43 -12.21
C GLY A 24 -6.58 -3.62 -13.03
N HIS A 25 -6.72 -2.29 -13.02
CA HIS A 25 -5.85 -1.36 -13.75
C HIS A 25 -4.57 -1.04 -12.97
N TYR A 26 -3.46 -0.94 -13.70
CA TYR A 26 -2.18 -0.46 -13.16
C TYR A 26 -1.93 0.99 -13.56
N ARG A 27 -1.54 1.82 -12.61
CA ARG A 27 -1.09 3.20 -12.85
C ARG A 27 0.40 3.32 -12.53
N VAL A 28 1.16 3.88 -13.46
CA VAL A 28 2.60 4.10 -13.31
C VAL A 28 2.86 5.59 -13.07
N ALA A 29 3.42 5.94 -11.92
CA ALA A 29 3.94 7.27 -11.63
C ALA A 29 5.46 7.25 -11.83
N ARG A 30 5.91 7.61 -13.04
CA ARG A 30 7.32 7.50 -13.46
C ARG A 30 8.23 8.45 -12.69
N ASP A 31 7.74 9.64 -12.41
CA ASP A 31 8.37 10.68 -11.59
C ASP A 31 8.66 10.21 -10.16
N GLN A 32 7.79 9.36 -9.61
CA GLN A 32 7.92 8.82 -8.26
C GLN A 32 8.57 7.43 -8.23
N GLY A 33 8.83 6.83 -9.39
CA GLY A 33 9.28 5.45 -9.51
C GLY A 33 8.31 4.45 -8.86
N ARG A 34 6.99 4.69 -8.96
CA ARG A 34 5.97 3.86 -8.28
C ARG A 34 4.95 3.28 -9.24
N VAL A 35 4.49 2.08 -8.93
CA VAL A 35 3.38 1.41 -9.59
C VAL A 35 2.25 1.18 -8.60
N TYR A 36 1.05 1.60 -8.98
CA TYR A 36 -0.17 1.52 -8.20
C TYR A 36 -1.13 0.51 -8.85
N GLY A 37 -1.80 -0.29 -8.02
CA GLY A 37 -2.92 -1.15 -8.44
C GLY A 37 -4.27 -0.44 -8.38
N GLY A 38 -5.36 -1.18 -8.64
CA GLY A 38 -6.72 -0.63 -8.79
C GLY A 38 -7.27 0.18 -7.62
N GLN A 39 -6.79 -0.01 -6.39
CA GLN A 39 -7.19 0.78 -5.20
C GLN A 39 -6.16 1.86 -4.81
N SER A 40 -5.34 2.33 -5.74
CA SER A 40 -4.23 3.26 -5.46
C SER A 40 -3.25 2.75 -4.39
N LYS A 41 -3.23 1.44 -4.14
CA LYS A 41 -2.22 0.78 -3.31
C LYS A 41 -0.93 0.72 -4.11
N VAL A 42 0.16 1.20 -3.53
CA VAL A 42 1.52 1.00 -4.08
C VAL A 42 1.81 -0.50 -4.09
N LEU A 43 2.09 -1.04 -5.27
CA LEU A 43 2.45 -2.44 -5.46
C LEU A 43 3.95 -2.62 -5.61
N PHE A 44 4.60 -1.70 -6.33
CA PHE A 44 6.04 -1.73 -6.59
C PHE A 44 6.62 -0.33 -6.54
N THR A 45 7.87 -0.24 -6.10
CA THR A 45 8.72 0.95 -6.11
C THR A 45 10.05 0.59 -6.78
N VAL A 46 10.67 1.56 -7.46
CA VAL A 46 12.04 1.40 -7.96
C VAL A 46 12.96 1.08 -6.78
N GLY A 47 13.72 -0.01 -6.91
CA GLY A 47 14.59 -0.54 -5.84
C GLY A 47 13.99 -1.71 -5.07
N ASP A 48 12.71 -2.04 -5.27
CA ASP A 48 12.13 -3.26 -4.69
C ASP A 48 12.80 -4.50 -5.30
N VAL A 49 13.09 -5.49 -4.46
CA VAL A 49 13.62 -6.79 -4.87
C VAL A 49 12.47 -7.77 -5.02
N LEU A 50 12.39 -8.45 -6.16
CA LEU A 50 11.31 -9.35 -6.51
C LEU A 50 11.87 -10.73 -6.88
N ASP A 51 11.26 -11.78 -6.35
CA ASP A 51 11.51 -13.14 -6.83
C ASP A 51 10.83 -13.32 -8.21
N VAL A 52 11.61 -13.62 -9.24
CA VAL A 52 11.12 -13.79 -10.61
C VAL A 52 11.66 -15.07 -11.25
N ALA A 53 10.90 -15.63 -12.17
CA ALA A 53 11.38 -16.65 -13.10
C ALA A 53 11.59 -16.05 -14.49
N ILE A 54 12.55 -16.62 -15.22
CA ILE A 54 12.67 -16.41 -16.66
C ILE A 54 11.50 -17.13 -17.34
N ALA A 55 10.65 -16.37 -18.02
CA ALA A 55 9.53 -16.90 -18.78
C ALA A 55 9.94 -17.24 -20.22
N LYS A 56 10.72 -16.34 -20.83
CA LYS A 56 11.16 -16.46 -22.22
C LYS A 56 12.46 -15.69 -22.42
N VAL A 57 13.32 -16.24 -23.28
CA VAL A 57 14.50 -15.55 -23.82
C VAL A 57 14.32 -15.46 -25.33
N ASP A 58 14.31 -14.22 -25.86
CA ASP A 58 14.30 -13.95 -27.29
C ASP A 58 15.70 -13.51 -27.70
N GLU A 59 16.47 -14.43 -28.30
CA GLU A 59 17.85 -14.18 -28.71
C GLU A 59 17.94 -13.19 -29.87
N GLY A 60 16.96 -13.21 -30.78
CA GLY A 60 16.90 -12.30 -31.92
C GLY A 60 16.72 -10.84 -31.48
N LYS A 61 15.92 -10.62 -30.44
CA LYS A 61 15.71 -9.29 -29.84
C LYS A 61 16.66 -9.00 -28.66
N ARG A 62 17.46 -9.98 -28.25
CA ARG A 62 18.30 -9.95 -27.04
C ARG A 62 17.50 -9.52 -25.81
N GLN A 63 16.30 -10.06 -25.66
CA GLN A 63 15.35 -9.68 -24.63
C GLN A 63 15.03 -10.86 -23.72
N VAL A 64 15.07 -10.63 -22.41
CA VAL A 64 14.61 -11.60 -21.40
C VAL A 64 13.27 -11.12 -20.86
N GLU A 65 12.29 -12.00 -20.87
CA GLU A 65 10.98 -11.77 -20.25
C GLU A 65 10.88 -12.53 -18.92
N PHE A 66 10.41 -11.82 -17.90
CA PHE A 66 10.24 -12.34 -16.55
C PHE A 66 8.76 -12.50 -16.19
N VAL A 67 8.49 -13.47 -15.33
CA VAL A 67 7.22 -13.64 -14.63
C VAL A 67 7.46 -13.64 -13.12
N PRO A 68 6.51 -13.17 -12.31
CA PRO A 68 6.59 -13.31 -10.85
C PRO A 68 6.81 -14.78 -10.49
N TRP A 69 7.80 -15.06 -9.65
CA TRP A 69 7.95 -16.39 -9.08
C TRP A 69 6.78 -16.62 -8.12
N LYS A 70 5.94 -17.62 -8.38
CA LYS A 70 4.88 -18.00 -7.44
C LYS A 70 5.52 -18.61 -6.20
N ARG A 71 5.86 -17.79 -5.21
CA ARG A 71 5.93 -18.29 -3.84
C ARG A 71 4.50 -18.46 -3.36
N GLU A 72 4.07 -19.70 -3.23
CA GLU A 72 2.98 -20.05 -2.32
C GLU A 72 3.36 -19.47 -0.94
N GLY A 73 2.77 -18.33 -0.56
CA GLY A 73 2.77 -17.87 0.83
C GLY A 73 3.88 -16.94 1.33
N THR A 74 4.40 -15.97 0.58
CA THR A 74 5.21 -14.88 1.21
C THR A 74 4.40 -13.60 1.38
N ARG A 75 3.93 -13.43 2.62
CA ARG A 75 3.44 -12.17 3.19
C ARG A 75 4.51 -11.09 2.98
N SER A 76 4.25 -10.11 2.13
CA SER A 76 4.99 -8.85 2.12
C SER A 76 4.04 -7.70 2.41
N ALA A 77 3.88 -7.43 3.71
CA ALA A 77 3.68 -6.12 4.32
C ALA A 77 3.30 -6.29 5.81
N GLU A 78 4.13 -6.99 6.59
CA GLU A 78 4.10 -6.89 8.05
C GLU A 78 5.43 -6.24 8.46
N GLY A 79 5.36 -4.97 8.87
CA GLY A 79 6.55 -4.24 9.33
C GLY A 79 6.65 -2.77 8.93
N ARG A 80 5.59 -1.96 9.08
CA ARG A 80 5.78 -0.52 9.34
C ARG A 80 4.96 -0.15 10.57
N GLU A 81 5.71 -0.09 11.68
CA GLU A 81 5.42 0.50 12.99
C GLU A 81 3.98 0.97 13.26
N LYS A 82 3.26 0.16 14.03
CA LYS A 82 2.28 0.68 14.99
C LYS A 82 3.03 1.44 16.08
N GLY A 83 3.24 2.73 15.87
CA GLY A 83 3.59 3.67 16.94
C GLY A 83 2.46 3.71 17.95
N LYS A 84 2.60 2.96 19.05
CA LYS A 84 1.81 3.11 20.27
C LYS A 84 2.00 4.54 20.79
N ARG A 85 1.01 5.42 20.60
CA ARG A 85 0.78 6.54 21.54
C ARG A 85 -0.34 6.12 22.48
N GLN A 86 0.09 5.49 23.57
CA GLN A 86 -0.74 5.18 24.73
C GLN A 86 -0.72 6.40 25.66
N ASP A 87 -1.90 6.69 26.21
CA ASP A 87 -2.26 7.77 27.12
C ASP A 87 -1.22 8.19 28.17
N ARG A 88 -1.10 9.51 28.38
CA ARG A 88 -0.90 10.14 29.70
C ARG A 88 -1.17 11.65 29.62
N GLY A 89 -2.38 12.05 29.98
CA GLY A 89 -2.80 13.45 30.10
C GLY A 89 -3.93 13.61 31.13
N LYS A 90 -3.70 13.09 32.34
CA LYS A 90 -4.59 13.16 33.49
C LYS A 90 -4.46 14.56 34.12
N SER A 91 -5.33 15.49 33.74
CA SER A 91 -5.46 16.79 34.41
C SER A 91 -6.78 16.86 35.17
N ARG A 92 -6.70 16.55 36.47
CA ARG A 92 -7.72 16.89 37.47
C ARG A 92 -7.68 18.39 37.73
N GLY A 93 -8.84 19.02 37.81
CA GLY A 93 -9.06 20.36 38.38
C GLY A 93 -10.42 20.89 37.92
N GLN A 94 -11.53 20.57 38.59
CA GLN A 94 -12.16 21.36 39.66
C GLN A 94 -12.42 22.84 39.29
N GLY A 95 -13.69 23.22 39.31
CA GLY A 95 -14.19 24.59 39.17
C GLY A 95 -15.55 24.59 38.45
N ALA A 96 -16.63 24.14 39.09
CA ALA A 96 -17.55 24.97 39.87
C ALA A 96 -18.27 26.05 39.03
N GLY A 97 -19.59 25.89 38.88
CA GLY A 97 -20.49 27.04 38.80
C GLY A 97 -21.48 27.09 37.63
N ARG A 98 -22.76 27.10 38.00
CA ARG A 98 -23.91 27.75 37.33
C ARG A 98 -24.73 26.92 36.33
N SER A 99 -25.61 26.12 36.92
CA SER A 99 -27.07 26.17 36.78
C SER A 99 -27.64 27.29 35.87
N ALA A 100 -28.43 26.90 34.86
CA ALA A 100 -29.66 27.53 34.34
C ALA A 100 -29.89 27.09 32.88
N ALA A 101 -31.07 26.78 32.36
CA ALA A 101 -32.37 26.50 32.94
C ALA A 101 -33.11 25.65 31.88
N ARG A 102 -33.71 24.56 32.35
CA ARG A 102 -34.48 23.59 31.57
C ARG A 102 -35.90 24.11 31.39
N GLY A 103 -36.15 24.88 30.33
CA GLY A 103 -37.49 25.37 29.97
C GLY A 103 -38.30 24.37 29.16
N LYS A 104 -38.90 23.35 29.81
CA LYS A 104 -40.03 22.59 29.25
C LYS A 104 -41.19 22.65 30.24
N ARG A 105 -42.08 23.64 30.08
CA ARG A 105 -43.39 23.66 30.76
C ARG A 105 -44.45 23.17 29.81
N SER A 106 -44.96 22.00 30.17
CA SER A 106 -46.14 21.34 29.62
C SER A 106 -47.41 21.98 30.19
N ARG A 107 -48.43 22.13 29.33
CA ARG A 107 -49.89 22.02 29.56
C ARG A 107 -50.52 22.82 30.71
N ARG A 108 -51.62 23.53 30.45
CA ARG A 108 -53.00 23.03 30.64
C ARG A 108 -54.05 24.08 30.23
N SER A 109 -55.13 23.55 29.67
CA SER A 109 -56.42 24.11 29.28
C SER A 109 -57.08 25.07 30.27
N ARG A 110 -57.79 26.07 29.74
CA ARG A 110 -59.19 26.39 30.05
C ARG A 110 -59.85 26.92 28.79
#